data_AF-A0A4Y2TKW3-F1
#
_entry.id   AF-A0A4Y2TKW3-F1
#
_cell.length_a   1.000
_cell.length_b   1.000
_cell.length_c   1.000
_cell.angle_alpha   90.00
_cell.angle_beta   90.00
_cell.angle_gamma   90.00
#
_symmetry.space_group_name_H-M   'P 1'
#
loop_
_entity.id
_entity.type
_entity.pdbx_description
1 polymer ?
#
loop_
_entity_poly.entity_id
_entity_poly.type
_entity_poly.pdbx_seq_one_letter_code
_entity_poly.pdbx_strand_id
1 'polypeptide(L)'
;MKQQTNIRNSETQDDINKTTIHLQNKIIDACKSTYKTKKQEVARTPSWYKSKLEIEKNRLKTLRRRAQRAPQDQRSRRILTLKKDQALYKRHVKQAKNSGCKTFCTNTSNPYGEQYKAAFRKTIPPAHLIALKNNNATGSQLKIADNILEQIVSEPNRLCGLPNIKN
;
A
#
# COMPACT_ATOMS: atom_id res chain seq x y z
N MET A 1 15.82 0.20 -39.07
CA MET A 1 16.40 1.55 -39.30
C MET A 1 15.36 2.64 -39.62
N LYS A 2 14.30 2.84 -38.82
CA LYS A 2 13.29 3.91 -39.10
C LYS A 2 12.82 4.77 -37.91
N GLN A 3 13.35 4.54 -36.70
CA GLN A 3 12.92 5.28 -35.49
C GLN A 3 14.00 6.23 -34.95
N GLN A 4 15.29 5.96 -35.18
CA GLN A 4 16.39 6.92 -34.87
C GLN A 4 16.32 8.21 -35.70
N THR A 5 15.54 8.22 -36.78
CA THR A 5 15.39 9.37 -37.69
C THR A 5 14.42 10.43 -37.19
N ASN A 6 13.54 10.15 -36.21
CA ASN A 6 12.53 11.13 -35.80
C ASN A 6 13.07 12.22 -34.85
N ILE A 7 14.03 11.91 -33.98
CA ILE A 7 14.64 12.93 -33.10
C ILE A 7 15.54 13.88 -33.89
N ARG A 8 16.24 13.36 -34.92
CA ARG A 8 17.14 14.16 -35.77
C ARG A 8 16.42 15.01 -36.82
N ASN A 9 15.16 14.68 -37.17
CA ASN A 9 14.38 15.38 -38.20
C ASN A 9 13.21 16.20 -37.61
N SER A 10 13.18 16.42 -36.29
CA SER A 10 12.16 17.25 -35.65
C SER A 10 12.50 18.72 -35.85
N GLU A 11 11.92 19.36 -36.87
CA GLU A 11 12.17 20.76 -37.19
C GLU A 11 11.22 21.71 -36.44
N THR A 12 10.13 21.20 -35.86
CA THR A 12 9.10 22.01 -35.19
C THR A 12 9.03 21.72 -33.70
N GLN A 13 8.82 22.76 -32.88
CA GLN A 13 8.63 22.66 -31.43
C GLN A 13 7.54 21.64 -31.03
N ASP A 14 6.50 21.51 -31.85
CA ASP A 14 5.41 20.57 -31.64
C ASP A 14 5.85 19.10 -31.76
N ASP A 15 6.74 18.78 -32.70
CA ASP A 15 7.29 17.43 -32.88
C ASP A 15 8.20 17.04 -31.70
N ILE A 16 8.97 18.00 -31.19
CA ILE A 16 9.79 17.84 -29.98
C ILE A 16 8.90 17.59 -28.77
N ASN A 17 7.82 18.36 -28.60
CA ASN A 17 6.89 18.20 -27.49
C ASN A 17 6.17 16.84 -27.54
N LYS A 18 5.69 16.42 -28.72
CA LYS A 18 5.06 15.11 -28.93
C LYS A 18 6.01 13.96 -28.62
N THR A 19 7.26 14.06 -29.08
CA THR A 19 8.29 13.05 -28.81
C THR A 19 8.63 12.97 -27.32
N THR A 20 8.69 14.12 -26.66
CA THR A 20 8.96 14.22 -25.22
C THR A 20 7.83 13.60 -24.39
N ILE A 21 6.58 13.92 -24.72
CA ILE A 21 5.39 13.33 -24.07
C ILE A 21 5.36 11.82 -24.28
N HIS A 22 5.67 11.36 -25.50
CA HIS A 22 5.73 9.93 -25.79
C HIS A 22 6.79 9.21 -24.96
N LEU A 23 7.98 9.80 -24.81
CA LEU A 23 9.06 9.25 -24.00
C LEU A 23 8.68 9.24 -22.51
N GLN A 24 8.11 10.33 -22.01
CA GLN A 24 7.63 10.42 -20.63
C GLN A 24 6.58 9.35 -20.32
N ASN A 25 5.61 9.16 -21.21
CA ASN A 25 4.59 8.12 -21.06
C ASN A 25 5.20 6.72 -21.04
N LYS A 26 6.17 6.43 -21.92
CA LYS A 26 6.88 5.14 -21.90
C LYS A 26 7.65 4.91 -20.60
N ILE A 27 8.31 5.93 -20.05
CA ILE A 27 9.00 5.83 -18.77
C ILE A 27 8.00 5.58 -17.64
N ILE A 28 6.87 6.30 -17.63
CA ILE A 28 5.79 6.14 -16.66
C ILE A 28 5.21 4.72 -16.73
N ASP A 29 4.95 4.19 -17.92
CA ASP A 29 4.39 2.86 -18.12
C ASP A 29 5.37 1.75 -17.74
N ALA A 30 6.66 1.92 -18.08
CA ALA A 30 7.72 1.05 -17.61
C ALA A 30 7.76 1.04 -16.07
N CYS A 31 7.71 2.21 -15.43
CA CYS A 31 7.67 2.32 -13.97
C CYS A 31 6.42 1.65 -13.37
N LYS A 32 5.22 1.93 -13.89
CA LYS A 32 3.95 1.31 -13.44
C LYS A 32 3.95 -0.21 -13.63
N SER A 33 4.60 -0.72 -14.66
CA SER A 33 4.71 -2.17 -14.89
C SER A 33 5.70 -2.85 -13.93
N THR A 34 6.77 -2.13 -13.55
CA THR A 34 7.83 -2.66 -12.68
C THR A 34 7.43 -2.58 -11.21
N TYR A 35 6.82 -1.47 -10.81
CA TYR A 35 6.26 -1.28 -9.48
C TYR A 35 4.81 -1.73 -9.53
N LYS A 36 4.51 -2.94 -9.03
CA LYS A 36 3.13 -3.26 -8.65
C LYS A 36 2.70 -2.19 -7.65
N THR A 37 1.89 -1.23 -8.07
CA THR A 37 1.25 -0.28 -7.16
C THR A 37 0.47 -1.16 -6.20
N LYS A 38 1.02 -1.38 -5.01
CA LYS A 38 0.39 -2.22 -4.01
C LYS A 38 -0.90 -1.48 -3.74
N LYS A 39 -2.03 -2.02 -4.22
CA LYS A 39 -3.35 -1.57 -3.78
C LYS A 39 -3.36 -1.89 -2.30
N GLN A 40 -2.89 -0.95 -1.49
CA GLN A 40 -3.00 -1.00 -0.06
C GLN A 40 -4.51 -1.03 0.14
N GLU A 41 -5.06 -2.19 0.50
CA GLU A 41 -6.46 -2.22 0.90
C GLU A 41 -6.60 -1.16 1.97
N VAL A 42 -7.43 -0.15 1.68
CA VAL A 42 -7.76 0.91 2.63
C VAL A 42 -8.10 0.21 3.92
N ALA A 43 -7.33 0.50 4.98
CA ALA A 43 -7.33 -0.24 6.23
C ALA A 43 -8.78 -0.53 6.63
N ARG A 44 -9.21 -1.78 6.45
CA ARG A 44 -10.59 -2.17 6.76
C ARG A 44 -10.82 -1.84 8.22
N THR A 45 -11.97 -1.27 8.53
CA THR A 45 -12.37 -0.98 9.91
C THR A 45 -12.09 -2.23 10.74
N PRO A 46 -11.32 -2.14 11.84
CA PRO A 46 -10.90 -3.32 12.57
C PRO A 46 -12.14 -4.14 12.96
N SER A 47 -12.20 -5.43 12.61
CA SER A 47 -13.41 -6.24 12.80
C SER A 47 -13.87 -6.33 14.27
N TRP A 48 -12.98 -6.02 15.21
CA TRP A 48 -13.27 -5.98 16.63
C TRP A 48 -14.01 -4.71 17.09
N TYR A 49 -13.96 -3.61 16.33
CA TYR A 49 -14.60 -2.35 16.71
C TYR A 49 -16.05 -2.28 16.22
N LYS A 50 -16.97 -2.72 17.08
CA LYS A 50 -18.41 -2.81 16.79
C LYS A 50 -19.18 -1.62 17.38
N SER A 51 -20.37 -1.35 16.85
CA SER A 51 -21.29 -0.28 17.31
C SER A 51 -21.48 -0.26 18.84
N LYS A 52 -21.56 -1.43 19.48
CA LYS A 52 -21.64 -1.56 20.94
C LYS A 52 -20.54 -0.81 21.70
N LEU A 53 -19.27 -0.89 21.25
CA LEU A 53 -18.16 -0.20 21.89
C LEU A 53 -18.24 1.32 21.70
N GLU A 54 -18.74 1.79 20.55
CA GLU A 54 -18.96 3.22 20.31
C GLU A 54 -20.09 3.77 21.21
N ILE A 55 -21.17 3.00 21.39
CA ILE A 55 -22.26 3.34 22.32
C ILE A 55 -21.73 3.45 23.76
N GLU A 56 -20.98 2.45 24.23
CA GLU A 56 -20.36 2.46 25.56
C GLU A 56 -19.42 3.65 25.75
N LYS A 57 -18.56 3.94 24.76
CA LYS A 57 -17.68 5.11 24.75
C LYS A 57 -18.45 6.42 24.83
N ASN A 58 -19.54 6.57 24.10
CA ASN A 58 -20.37 7.77 24.15
C ASN A 58 -21.11 7.89 25.49
N ARG A 59 -21.58 6.78 26.08
CA ARG A 59 -22.11 6.74 27.44
C ARG A 59 -21.08 7.24 28.46
N LEU A 60 -19.82 6.82 28.35
CA LEU A 60 -18.74 7.32 29.22
C LEU A 60 -18.49 8.83 29.08
N LYS A 61 -18.55 9.37 27.85
CA LYS A 61 -18.45 10.82 27.63
C LYS A 61 -19.60 11.55 28.33
N THR A 62 -20.82 11.04 28.22
CA THR A 62 -22.00 11.60 28.89
C THR A 62 -21.86 11.55 30.41
N LEU A 63 -21.43 10.41 30.97
CA LEU A 63 -21.18 10.27 32.41
C LEU A 63 -20.10 11.23 32.90
N ARG A 64 -19.01 11.39 32.15
CA ARG A 64 -17.95 12.35 32.46
C ARG A 64 -18.48 13.79 32.50
N ARG A 65 -19.24 14.19 31.48
CA ARG A 65 -19.89 15.51 31.42
C ARG A 65 -20.84 15.75 32.61
N ARG A 66 -21.61 14.73 33.01
CA ARG A 66 -22.53 14.79 34.16
C ARG A 66 -21.81 14.85 35.50
N ALA A 67 -20.67 14.16 35.64
CA ALA A 67 -19.85 14.21 36.85
C ALA A 67 -19.15 15.57 36.99
N GLN A 68 -18.72 16.19 35.88
CA GLN A 68 -18.06 17.48 35.89
C GLN A 68 -19.00 18.64 36.26
N ARG A 69 -20.27 18.58 35.83
CA ARG A 69 -21.29 19.61 36.13
C ARG A 69 -22.03 19.39 37.46
N ALA A 70 -21.70 18.35 38.21
CA ALA A 70 -22.41 18.03 39.44
C ALA A 70 -21.91 18.87 40.62
N PRO A 71 -22.80 19.26 41.55
CA PRO A 71 -22.39 19.87 42.82
C PRO A 71 -21.58 18.88 43.66
N GLN A 72 -20.76 19.42 44.57
CA GLN A 72 -19.67 18.70 45.24
C GLN A 72 -20.14 17.48 46.03
N ASP A 73 -21.31 17.57 46.67
CA ASP A 73 -22.00 16.53 47.43
C ASP A 73 -22.33 15.29 46.56
N GLN A 74 -22.71 15.51 45.30
CA GLN A 74 -23.03 14.43 44.35
C GLN A 74 -21.85 14.01 43.47
N ARG A 75 -20.82 14.84 43.38
CA ARG A 75 -19.69 14.67 42.47
C ARG A 75 -18.92 13.38 42.74
N SER A 76 -18.63 13.08 44.02
CA SER A 76 -17.88 11.88 44.42
C SER A 76 -18.61 10.59 44.00
N ARG A 77 -19.92 10.51 44.20
CA ARG A 77 -20.74 9.35 43.79
C ARG A 77 -20.73 9.17 42.27
N ARG A 78 -20.88 10.26 41.50
CA ARG A 78 -20.86 10.22 40.03
C ARG A 78 -19.48 9.86 39.46
N ILE A 79 -18.40 10.32 40.08
CA ILE A 79 -17.03 9.93 39.72
C ILE A 79 -16.82 8.44 39.96
N LEU A 80 -17.31 7.89 41.08
CA LEU A 80 -17.22 6.46 41.37
C LEU A 80 -17.93 5.62 40.28
N THR A 81 -19.15 6.00 39.90
CA THR A 81 -19.88 5.34 38.81
C THR A 81 -19.13 5.43 37.49
N LEU A 82 -18.58 6.61 37.15
CA LEU A 82 -17.76 6.78 35.94
C LEU A 82 -16.54 5.86 35.95
N LYS A 83 -15.83 5.72 37.08
CA LYS A 83 -14.66 4.84 37.19
C LYS A 83 -15.05 3.37 36.99
N LYS A 84 -16.18 2.93 37.56
CA LYS A 84 -16.71 1.56 37.38
C LYS A 84 -17.02 1.29 35.89
N ASP A 85 -17.80 2.16 35.25
CA ASP A 85 -18.15 2.00 33.83
C ASP A 85 -16.90 2.08 32.93
N GLN A 86 -15.92 2.93 33.26
CA GLN A 86 -14.65 3.00 32.54
C GLN A 86 -13.85 1.70 32.63
N ALA A 87 -13.81 1.05 33.80
CA ALA A 87 -13.13 -0.22 33.97
C ALA A 87 -13.80 -1.33 33.14
N LEU A 88 -15.13 -1.38 33.15
CA LEU A 88 -15.91 -2.32 32.33
C LEU A 88 -15.65 -2.11 30.83
N TYR A 89 -15.71 -0.86 30.35
CA TYR A 89 -15.40 -0.54 28.95
C TYR A 89 -13.98 -0.95 28.55
N LYS A 90 -12.97 -0.68 29.39
CA LYS A 90 -11.58 -1.13 29.13
C LYS A 90 -11.50 -2.66 29.02
N ARG A 91 -12.22 -3.39 29.87
CA ARG A 91 -12.31 -4.86 29.81
C ARG A 91 -12.94 -5.31 28.49
N HIS A 92 -14.07 -4.72 28.09
CA HIS A 92 -14.74 -5.07 26.83
C HIS A 92 -13.85 -4.77 25.62
N VAL A 93 -13.16 -3.63 25.60
CA VAL A 93 -12.20 -3.29 24.52
C VAL A 93 -11.07 -4.32 24.46
N LYS A 94 -10.49 -4.70 25.60
CA LYS A 94 -9.43 -5.73 25.64
C LYS A 94 -9.95 -7.07 25.13
N GLN A 95 -11.13 -7.50 25.56
CA GLN A 95 -11.77 -8.74 25.08
C GLN A 95 -12.04 -8.69 23.58
N ALA A 96 -12.61 -7.60 23.07
CA ALA A 96 -12.89 -7.43 21.65
C ALA A 96 -11.59 -7.50 20.82
N LYS A 97 -10.54 -6.76 21.23
CA LYS A 97 -9.23 -6.82 20.57
C LYS A 97 -8.64 -8.22 20.58
N ASN A 98 -8.68 -8.91 21.71
CA ASN A 98 -8.16 -10.28 21.82
C ASN A 98 -8.94 -11.25 20.93
N SER A 99 -10.28 -11.14 20.89
CA SER A 99 -11.10 -11.96 20.01
C SER A 99 -10.84 -11.67 18.53
N GLY A 100 -10.72 -10.40 18.14
CA GLY A 100 -10.41 -10.01 16.77
C GLY A 100 -9.02 -10.48 16.34
N CYS A 101 -8.04 -10.38 17.24
CA CYS A 101 -6.69 -10.93 17.02
C CYS A 101 -6.73 -12.46 16.87
N LYS A 102 -7.45 -13.17 17.76
CA LYS A 102 -7.60 -14.64 17.66
C LYS A 102 -8.24 -15.04 16.33
N THR A 103 -9.36 -14.43 15.97
CA THR A 103 -10.05 -14.70 14.69
C THR A 103 -9.17 -14.37 13.49
N PHE A 104 -8.41 -13.28 13.55
CA PHE A 104 -7.43 -12.96 12.53
C PHE A 104 -6.42 -14.10 12.41
N CYS A 105 -5.71 -14.43 13.49
CA CYS A 105 -4.67 -15.46 13.50
C CYS A 105 -5.16 -16.87 13.11
N THR A 106 -6.42 -17.23 13.38
CA THR A 106 -6.99 -18.52 12.98
C THR A 106 -7.41 -18.56 11.51
N ASN A 107 -7.90 -17.44 10.96
CA ASN A 107 -8.43 -17.39 9.60
C ASN A 107 -7.33 -17.15 8.55
N THR A 108 -6.17 -16.64 8.96
CA THR A 108 -5.01 -16.56 8.06
C THR A 108 -4.25 -17.88 8.03
N SER A 109 -4.10 -18.45 6.82
CA SER A 109 -3.26 -19.62 6.54
C SER A 109 -1.77 -19.38 6.89
N ASN A 110 -1.34 -18.11 6.99
CA ASN A 110 0.00 -17.75 7.42
C ASN A 110 -0.04 -16.55 8.40
N PRO A 111 -0.13 -16.78 9.72
CA PRO A 111 -0.27 -15.72 10.73
C PRO A 111 0.92 -14.75 10.78
N TYR A 112 2.10 -15.18 10.33
CA TYR A 112 3.32 -14.37 10.18
C TYR A 112 3.67 -14.11 8.71
N GLY A 113 2.66 -14.11 7.83
CA GLY A 113 2.84 -14.10 6.39
C GLY A 113 3.14 -12.73 5.82
N GLU A 114 2.28 -12.28 4.92
CA GLU A 114 2.56 -11.12 4.07
C GLU A 114 2.74 -9.81 4.84
N GLN A 115 2.01 -9.59 5.94
CA GLN A 115 2.08 -8.37 6.74
C GLN A 115 3.35 -8.29 7.59
N TYR A 116 3.73 -9.41 8.23
CA TYR A 116 5.00 -9.54 8.94
C TYR A 116 6.17 -9.44 7.96
N LYS A 117 6.13 -10.18 6.84
CA LYS A 117 7.12 -10.04 5.77
C LYS A 117 7.14 -8.63 5.20
N ALA A 118 6.03 -7.90 5.09
CA ALA A 118 6.03 -6.51 4.60
C ALA A 118 6.66 -5.53 5.58
N ALA A 119 6.45 -5.71 6.89
CA ALA A 119 7.06 -4.87 7.92
C ALA A 119 8.58 -5.07 8.03
N PHE A 120 9.07 -6.28 7.72
CA PHE A 120 10.49 -6.64 7.80
C PHE A 120 11.18 -6.81 6.44
N ARG A 121 10.45 -6.70 5.31
CA ARG A 121 11.06 -6.65 3.98
C ARG A 121 11.79 -5.31 3.89
N LYS A 122 13.11 -5.37 3.98
CA LYS A 122 13.97 -4.35 3.38
C LYS A 122 13.47 -4.16 1.95
N THR A 123 13.02 -2.96 1.62
CA THR A 123 12.65 -2.59 0.25
C THR A 123 13.81 -3.02 -0.64
N ILE A 124 13.57 -3.94 -1.57
CA ILE A 124 14.62 -4.35 -2.52
C ILE A 124 15.03 -3.08 -3.25
N PRO A 125 16.27 -2.60 -3.09
CA PRO A 125 16.68 -1.36 -3.74
C PRO A 125 16.48 -1.50 -5.24
N PRO A 126 16.07 -0.45 -5.97
CA PRO A 126 15.83 -0.52 -7.41
C PRO A 126 16.99 -1.18 -8.19
N ALA A 127 18.23 -1.02 -7.71
CA ALA A 127 19.43 -1.65 -8.25
C ALA A 127 19.41 -3.20 -8.28
N HIS A 128 18.65 -3.84 -7.39
CA HIS A 128 18.53 -5.31 -7.33
C HIS A 128 17.39 -5.87 -8.21
N LEU A 129 16.50 -5.02 -8.73
CA LEU A 129 15.43 -5.43 -9.66
C LEU A 129 15.99 -5.86 -11.02
N ILE A 130 17.11 -5.27 -11.39
CA ILE A 130 17.84 -5.52 -12.64
C ILE A 130 18.31 -6.99 -12.72
N ALA A 131 18.72 -7.58 -11.59
CA ALA A 131 19.14 -8.98 -11.50
C ALA A 131 17.97 -9.97 -11.58
N LEU A 132 16.74 -9.54 -11.25
CA LEU A 132 15.55 -10.40 -11.25
C LEU A 132 14.83 -10.46 -12.60
N LYS A 133 14.91 -9.39 -13.42
CA LYS A 133 14.27 -9.34 -14.74
C LYS A 133 14.94 -10.27 -15.76
N ASN A 134 16.25 -10.42 -15.66
CA ASN A 134 17.03 -11.26 -16.55
C ASN A 134 17.35 -12.54 -15.77
N ASN A 135 16.62 -13.63 -16.03
CA ASN A 135 16.65 -14.88 -15.27
C ASN A 135 18.04 -15.52 -15.04
N ASN A 136 19.13 -14.96 -15.58
CA ASN A 136 20.53 -15.39 -15.37
C ASN A 136 21.51 -14.19 -15.37
N ALA A 137 21.28 -13.15 -14.57
CA ALA A 137 22.19 -12.01 -14.51
C ALA A 137 23.48 -12.30 -13.71
N THR A 138 24.36 -13.16 -14.24
CA THR A 138 25.73 -13.32 -13.73
C THR A 138 26.56 -12.14 -14.26
N GLY A 139 26.54 -11.00 -13.56
CA GLY A 139 27.30 -9.81 -13.95
C GLY A 139 27.13 -8.60 -13.01
N SER A 140 28.10 -7.68 -13.03
CA SER A 140 28.04 -6.39 -12.32
C SER A 140 26.83 -5.56 -12.77
N GLN A 141 26.23 -4.79 -11.86
CA GLN A 141 25.05 -3.94 -12.11
C GLN A 141 25.20 -3.03 -13.34
N LEU A 142 26.43 -2.53 -13.61
CA LEU A 142 26.74 -1.72 -14.78
C LEU A 142 26.47 -2.48 -16.09
N LYS A 143 26.96 -3.72 -16.20
CA LYS A 143 26.76 -4.55 -17.40
C LYS A 143 25.29 -4.83 -17.66
N ILE A 144 24.49 -4.94 -16.61
CA ILE A 144 23.06 -5.19 -16.78
C ILE A 144 22.32 -3.90 -17.14
N ALA A 145 22.74 -2.73 -16.62
CA ALA A 145 22.24 -1.44 -17.06
C ALA A 145 22.56 -1.18 -18.54
N ASP A 146 23.79 -1.49 -18.96
CA ASP A 146 24.22 -1.40 -20.36
C ASP A 146 23.39 -2.34 -21.25
N ASN A 147 23.15 -3.58 -20.83
CA ASN A 147 22.33 -4.53 -21.59
C ASN A 147 20.86 -4.10 -21.70
N ILE A 148 20.30 -3.46 -20.65
CA ILE A 148 18.94 -2.87 -20.72
C ILE A 148 18.92 -1.68 -21.66
N LEU A 149 19.92 -0.79 -21.60
CA LEU A 149 20.05 0.33 -22.53
C LEU A 149 20.18 -0.18 -23.96
N GLU A 150 21.00 -1.20 -24.19
CA GLU A 150 21.13 -1.87 -25.48
C GLU A 150 19.82 -2.51 -25.93
N GLN A 151 19.03 -3.16 -25.06
CA GLN A 151 17.71 -3.67 -25.43
C GLN A 151 16.72 -2.56 -25.81
N ILE A 152 16.68 -1.47 -25.05
CA ILE A 152 15.80 -0.32 -25.32
C ILE A 152 16.21 0.38 -26.63
N VAL A 153 17.51 0.40 -26.93
CA VAL A 153 18.08 1.02 -28.13
C VAL A 153 18.05 0.08 -29.34
N SER A 154 18.08 -1.25 -29.15
CA SER A 154 18.25 -2.24 -30.23
C SER A 154 17.02 -3.07 -30.57
N GLU A 155 16.02 -3.24 -29.70
CA GLU A 155 14.82 -4.04 -30.00
C GLU A 155 13.51 -3.22 -30.06
N PRO A 156 12.98 -2.90 -31.26
CA PRO A 156 11.58 -2.49 -31.43
C PRO A 156 10.61 -3.66 -31.65
N ASN A 157 11.08 -4.89 -31.85
CA ASN A 157 10.30 -5.91 -32.58
C ASN A 157 9.88 -7.18 -31.84
N ARG A 158 10.07 -7.32 -30.52
CA ARG A 158 9.57 -8.52 -29.78
C ARG A 158 8.24 -8.35 -29.04
N LEU A 159 7.38 -7.42 -29.44
CA LEU A 159 5.95 -7.44 -29.05
C LEU A 159 4.96 -7.36 -30.23
N CYS A 160 5.42 -7.49 -31.48
CA CYS A 160 4.53 -7.81 -32.60
C CYS A 160 4.39 -9.33 -32.70
N GLY A 161 3.52 -9.89 -31.87
CA GLY A 161 3.23 -11.32 -31.83
C GLY A 161 2.14 -11.68 -30.83
N LEU A 162 1.05 -10.91 -30.78
CA LEU A 162 -0.21 -11.43 -30.26
C LEU A 162 -0.93 -12.13 -31.41
N PRO A 163 -1.35 -13.41 -31.26
CA PRO A 163 -2.08 -14.10 -32.30
C PRO A 163 -3.43 -13.40 -32.52
N ASN A 164 -3.70 -13.14 -33.79
CA ASN A 164 -4.96 -12.64 -34.31
C ASN A 164 -6.06 -13.67 -33.96
N ILE A 165 -6.89 -13.37 -32.95
CA ILE A 165 -8.08 -14.17 -32.67
C ILE A 165 -9.14 -13.72 -33.68
N LYS A 166 -9.27 -14.49 -34.76
CA LYS A 166 -10.50 -14.51 -35.56
C LYS A 166 -11.55 -15.31 -34.79
N ASN A 167 -12.71 -14.69 -34.57
CA ASN A 167 -14.04 -15.26 -34.81
C ASN A 167 -15.00 -14.09 -35.02
#